data_AF-A0A1Y2K636-F1
#
_entry.id   AF-A0A1Y2K636-F1
#
_cell.length_a   1.000
_cell.length_b   1.000
_cell.length_c   1.000
_cell.angle_alpha   90.00
_cell.angle_beta   90.00
_cell.angle_gamma   90.00
#
_symmetry.space_group_name_H-M   'P 1'
#
loop_
_entity.id
_entity.type
_entity.pdbx_description
1 polymer ?
#
loop_
_entity_poly.entity_id
_entity_poly.type
_entity_poly.pdbx_seq_one_letter_code
_entity_poly.pdbx_strand_id
1 'polypeptide(L)'
;MSAQDDTFDDCPAGGEADEFHQRILSGLEDAFDELRPRWIEVEAMAPDARGEDEREFIDAMQRTREEMAQLRDDQLPYDRKYELAREVQARLLDLSLM
;
A
#
# COMPACT_ATOMS: atom_id res chain seq x y z
N MET A 1 -27.74 -41.91 7.18
CA MET A 1 -26.99 -41.01 8.05
C MET A 1 -25.96 -40.33 7.17
N SER A 2 -26.28 -39.13 6.70
CA SER A 2 -25.36 -38.32 5.90
C SER A 2 -25.20 -37.02 6.66
N ALA A 3 -23.97 -36.76 7.08
CA ALA A 3 -23.56 -35.51 7.68
C ALA A 3 -23.96 -34.38 6.74
N GLN A 4 -24.83 -33.48 7.21
CA GLN A 4 -25.06 -32.21 6.53
C GLN A 4 -23.89 -31.32 6.92
N ASP A 5 -23.19 -30.86 5.90
CA ASP A 5 -22.16 -29.84 5.97
C ASP A 5 -22.63 -28.67 6.84
N ASP A 6 -21.85 -28.38 7.88
CA ASP A 6 -21.89 -27.11 8.59
C ASP A 6 -21.48 -26.02 7.58
N THR A 7 -22.48 -25.44 6.89
CA THR A 7 -22.31 -24.13 6.28
C THR A 7 -22.02 -23.16 7.40
N PHE A 8 -20.73 -22.83 7.56
CA PHE A 8 -20.31 -21.61 8.24
C PHE A 8 -21.02 -20.46 7.52
N ASP A 9 -22.14 -20.02 8.08
CA ASP A 9 -22.80 -18.77 7.72
C ASP A 9 -21.75 -17.67 7.64
N ASP A 10 -21.84 -16.86 6.58
CA ASP A 10 -21.05 -15.65 6.36
C ASP A 10 -20.88 -14.89 7.67
N CYS A 11 -19.66 -14.93 8.21
CA CYS A 11 -19.36 -14.26 9.45
C CYS A 11 -19.46 -12.74 9.20
N PRO A 12 -20.32 -11.99 9.93
CA PRO A 12 -20.46 -10.54 9.73
C PRO A 12 -19.18 -9.75 10.00
N ALA A 13 -18.19 -10.37 10.66
CA ALA A 13 -16.85 -9.81 10.81
C ALA A 13 -16.08 -9.65 9.49
N GLY A 14 -16.45 -10.38 8.43
CA GLY A 14 -15.84 -10.25 7.10
C GLY A 14 -16.06 -8.87 6.49
N GLY A 15 -17.30 -8.36 6.55
CA GLY A 15 -17.64 -7.05 5.99
C GLY A 15 -16.97 -5.88 6.71
N GLU A 16 -16.90 -5.90 8.04
CA GLU A 16 -16.26 -4.83 8.82
C GLU A 16 -14.73 -4.82 8.63
N ALA A 17 -14.11 -6.00 8.53
CA ALA A 17 -12.68 -6.12 8.30
C ALA A 17 -12.26 -5.63 6.90
N ASP A 18 -13.11 -5.90 5.90
CA ASP A 18 -12.91 -5.43 4.52
C ASP A 18 -13.09 -3.91 4.42
N GLU A 19 -14.14 -3.35 5.03
CA GLU A 19 -14.35 -1.89 5.08
C GLU A 19 -13.21 -1.15 5.79
N PHE A 20 -12.63 -1.76 6.82
CA PHE A 20 -11.46 -1.21 7.50
C PHE A 20 -10.22 -1.24 6.60
N HIS A 21 -10.01 -2.33 5.86
CA HIS A 21 -8.93 -2.42 4.88
C HIS A 21 -9.05 -1.39 3.75
N GLN A 22 -10.27 -1.19 3.23
CA GLN A 22 -10.51 -0.18 2.20
C GLN A 22 -10.19 1.24 2.69
N ARG A 23 -10.50 1.55 3.96
CA ARG A 23 -10.13 2.83 4.57
C ARG A 23 -8.62 3.02 4.70
N ILE A 24 -7.89 1.97 5.10
CA ILE A 24 -6.43 2.02 5.14
C ILE A 24 -5.88 2.25 3.75
N LEU A 25 -6.28 1.45 2.76
CA LEU A 25 -5.80 1.55 1.40
C LEU A 25 -6.07 2.94 0.80
N SER A 26 -7.28 3.48 0.99
CA SER A 26 -7.62 4.84 0.56
C SER A 26 -6.68 5.88 1.19
N GLY A 27 -6.39 5.78 2.49
CA GLY A 27 -5.48 6.73 3.15
C GLY A 27 -4.03 6.62 2.66
N LEU A 28 -3.57 5.41 2.32
CA LEU A 28 -2.25 5.21 1.70
C LEU A 28 -2.21 5.79 0.29
N GLU A 29 -3.31 5.66 -0.47
CA GLU A 29 -3.45 6.24 -1.81
C GLU A 29 -3.45 7.76 -1.79
N ASP A 30 -4.16 8.37 -0.86
CA ASP A 30 -4.17 9.82 -0.69
C ASP A 30 -2.75 10.33 -0.37
N ALA A 31 -2.05 9.71 0.58
CA ALA A 31 -0.69 10.09 0.95
C ALA A 31 0.33 9.87 -0.19
N PHE A 32 0.17 8.80 -0.97
CA PHE A 32 0.99 8.58 -2.16
C PHE A 32 0.74 9.65 -3.23
N ASP A 33 -0.52 10.03 -3.45
CA ASP A 33 -0.90 11.04 -4.42
C ASP A 33 -0.42 12.45 -4.04
N GLU A 34 -0.30 12.75 -2.73
CA GLU A 34 0.34 13.97 -2.23
C GLU A 34 1.83 14.08 -2.63
N LEU A 35 2.54 12.95 -2.71
CA LEU A 35 3.96 12.89 -3.10
C LEU A 35 4.17 12.84 -4.62
N ARG A 36 3.12 12.54 -5.39
CA ARG A 36 3.18 12.37 -6.84
C ARG A 36 3.71 13.60 -7.61
N PRO A 37 3.39 14.86 -7.26
CA PRO A 37 3.95 16.03 -7.93
C PRO A 37 5.48 16.08 -7.83
N ARG A 38 6.04 15.85 -6.64
CA ARG A 38 7.49 15.79 -6.43
C ARG A 38 8.11 14.64 -7.21
N TRP A 39 7.46 13.48 -7.23
CA TRP A 39 7.96 12.34 -8.01
C TRP A 39 8.08 12.67 -9.50
N ILE A 40 7.09 13.35 -10.07
CA ILE A 40 7.14 13.82 -11.47
C ILE A 40 8.29 14.80 -11.69
N GLU A 41 8.51 15.74 -10.76
CA GLU A 41 9.61 16.71 -10.85
C GLU A 41 10.98 16.01 -10.85
N VAL A 42 11.20 15.06 -9.94
CA VAL A 42 12.46 14.32 -9.83
C VAL A 42 12.67 13.36 -11.01
N GLU A 43 11.61 12.71 -11.51
CA GLU A 43 11.68 11.86 -12.70
C GLU A 43 12.01 12.65 -13.97
N ALA A 44 11.60 13.91 -14.05
CA ALA A 44 11.94 14.79 -15.17
C ALA A 44 13.42 15.23 -15.17
N MET A 45 14.11 15.13 -14.03
CA MET A 45 15.55 15.40 -13.97
C MET A 45 16.34 14.33 -14.73
N ALA A 46 17.42 14.75 -15.40
CA ALA A 46 18.35 13.82 -16.03
C ALA A 46 18.99 12.91 -14.96
N PRO A 47 19.17 11.59 -15.21
CA PRO A 47 19.66 10.67 -14.19
C PRO A 47 21.01 11.03 -13.56
N ASP A 48 21.89 11.67 -14.34
CA ASP A 48 23.21 12.17 -13.92
C ASP A 48 23.14 13.48 -13.11
N ALA A 49 22.02 14.19 -13.17
CA ALA A 49 21.76 15.40 -12.39
C ALA A 49 21.07 15.14 -11.05
N ARG A 50 20.66 13.89 -10.78
CA ARG A 50 20.03 13.50 -9.51
C ARG A 50 21.08 13.34 -8.41
N GLY A 51 20.82 13.91 -7.24
CA GLY A 51 21.59 13.65 -6.03
C GLY A 51 21.28 12.27 -5.46
N GLU A 52 21.80 12.00 -4.28
CA GLU A 52 21.53 10.77 -3.54
C GLU A 52 20.05 10.71 -3.12
N ASP A 53 19.56 11.78 -2.49
CA ASP A 53 18.19 11.91 -2.02
C ASP A 53 17.16 11.73 -3.15
N GLU A 54 17.39 12.30 -4.35
CA GLU A 54 16.49 12.12 -5.49
C GLU A 54 16.42 10.67 -5.99
N ARG A 55 17.55 9.95 -5.95
CA ARG A 55 17.58 8.53 -6.34
C ARG A 55 16.85 7.69 -5.31
N GLU A 56 17.14 7.90 -4.03
CA GLU A 56 16.46 7.21 -2.93
C GLU A 56 14.95 7.48 -2.94
N PHE A 57 14.54 8.73 -3.18
CA PHE A 57 13.15 9.11 -3.29
C PHE A 57 12.43 8.37 -4.44
N ILE A 58 13.03 8.31 -5.63
CA ILE A 58 12.45 7.57 -6.77
C ILE A 58 12.33 6.08 -6.45
N ASP A 59 13.39 5.46 -5.94
CA ASP A 59 13.41 4.04 -5.64
C ASP A 59 12.34 3.69 -4.58
N ALA A 60 12.22 4.53 -3.54
CA ALA A 60 11.22 4.38 -2.50
C ALA A 60 9.79 4.62 -3.02
N MET A 61 9.56 5.60 -3.90
CA MET A 61 8.25 5.83 -4.54
C MET A 61 7.84 4.64 -5.42
N GLN A 62 8.76 4.10 -6.22
CA GLN A 62 8.52 2.94 -7.08
C GLN A 62 8.15 1.70 -6.25
N ARG A 63 8.95 1.41 -5.21
CA ARG A 63 8.66 0.31 -4.29
C ARG A 63 7.31 0.47 -3.60
N THR A 64 7.00 1.68 -3.16
CA THR A 64 5.70 1.98 -2.51
C THR A 64 4.53 1.70 -3.45
N ARG A 65 4.65 2.09 -4.73
CA ARG A 65 3.63 1.81 -5.75
C ARG A 65 3.42 0.31 -5.97
N GLU A 66 4.49 -0.48 -6.02
CA GLU A 66 4.42 -1.94 -6.20
C GLU A 66 3.77 -2.62 -4.99
N GLU A 67 4.13 -2.20 -3.78
CA GLU A 67 3.56 -2.74 -2.54
C GLU A 67 2.09 -2.34 -2.36
N MET A 68 1.70 -1.13 -2.75
CA MET A 68 0.28 -0.73 -2.80
C MET A 68 -0.52 -1.55 -3.81
N ALA A 69 0.07 -1.96 -4.94
CA ALA A 69 -0.58 -2.87 -5.87
C ALA A 69 -0.80 -4.27 -5.26
N GLN A 70 0.13 -4.75 -4.44
CA GLN A 70 -0.01 -6.02 -3.71
C GLN A 70 -1.10 -5.97 -2.63
N LEU A 71 -1.31 -4.81 -1.98
CA LEU A 71 -2.42 -4.65 -1.01
C LEU A 71 -3.80 -4.85 -1.63
N ARG A 72 -3.92 -4.69 -2.95
CA ARG A 72 -5.15 -4.93 -3.72
C ARG A 72 -5.32 -6.40 -4.13
N ASP A 73 -4.37 -7.28 -3.84
CA ASP A 73 -4.46 -8.70 -4.14
C ASP A 73 -5.38 -9.41 -3.13
N ASP A 74 -6.50 -9.97 -3.61
CA ASP A 74 -7.44 -10.73 -2.79
C ASP A 74 -6.87 -12.04 -2.24
N GLN A 75 -5.77 -12.53 -2.81
CA GLN A 75 -5.08 -13.73 -2.34
C GLN A 75 -4.06 -13.46 -1.25
N LEU A 76 -3.72 -12.19 -0.97
CA LEU A 76 -2.78 -11.84 0.08
C LEU A 76 -3.43 -12.10 1.46
N PRO A 77 -2.84 -12.94 2.33
CA PRO A 77 -3.40 -13.21 3.65
C PRO A 77 -3.56 -11.95 4.48
N TYR A 78 -4.61 -11.88 5.31
CA TYR A 78 -4.95 -10.70 6.11
C TYR A 78 -3.77 -10.17 6.94
N ASP A 79 -3.05 -11.05 7.65
CA ASP A 79 -1.88 -10.65 8.46
C ASP A 79 -0.78 -10.01 7.59
N ARG A 80 -0.58 -10.53 6.37
CA ARG A 80 0.37 -9.97 5.41
C ARG A 80 -0.11 -8.65 4.82
N LYS A 81 -1.40 -8.49 4.54
CA LYS A 81 -1.99 -7.21 4.13
C LYS A 81 -1.75 -6.15 5.20
N TYR A 82 -1.95 -6.48 6.46
CA TYR A 82 -1.76 -5.55 7.58
C TYR A 82 -0.29 -5.18 7.77
N GLU A 83 0.64 -6.15 7.75
CA GLU A 83 2.08 -5.89 7.82
C GLU A 83 2.54 -4.98 6.67
N LEU A 84 2.16 -5.32 5.45
CA LEU A 84 2.52 -4.56 4.25
C LEU A 84 1.96 -3.14 4.28
N ALA A 85 0.71 -2.95 4.74
CA ALA A 85 0.10 -1.64 4.87
C ALA A 85 0.87 -0.76 5.86
N ARG A 86 1.38 -1.33 6.96
CA ARG A 86 2.22 -0.60 7.93
C ARG A 86 3.57 -0.24 7.36
N GLU A 87 4.19 -1.12 6.59
CA GLU A 87 5.47 -0.85 5.91
C GLU A 87 5.32 0.28 4.88
N VAL A 88 4.26 0.22 4.07
CA VAL A 88 3.90 1.27 3.11
C VAL A 88 3.64 2.61 3.83
N GLN A 89 2.86 2.59 4.92
CA GLN A 89 2.59 3.78 5.71
C GLN A 89 3.88 4.42 6.25
N ALA A 90 4.77 3.62 6.84
CA ALA A 90 6.03 4.11 7.38
C ALA A 90 6.88 4.75 6.28
N ARG A 91 6.97 4.12 5.11
CA ARG A 91 7.75 4.65 3.99
C ARG A 91 7.17 5.95 3.43
N LEU A 92 5.84 6.05 3.33
CA LEU A 92 5.18 7.29 2.90
C LEU A 92 5.47 8.46 3.85
N LEU A 93 5.47 8.19 5.16
CA LEU A 93 5.87 9.18 6.16
C LEU A 93 7.33 9.59 6.00
N ASP A 94 8.25 8.63 5.86
CA ASP A 94 9.67 8.93 5.64
C ASP A 94 9.87 9.76 4.37
N LEU A 95 9.21 9.42 3.27
CA LEU A 95 9.28 10.15 2.00
C LEU A 95 8.74 11.58 2.09
N SER A 96 7.75 11.83 2.95
CA SER A 96 7.21 13.18 3.19
C SER A 96 8.15 14.10 3.97
N LEU A 97 9.18 13.53 4.62
CA LEU A 97 10.16 14.26 5.42
C LEU A 97 11.47 14.53 4.66
N MET A 98 11.71 13.82 3.56
CA MET A 98 12.78 14.11 2.60
C MET A 98 12.47 15.39 1.83
#